data_AF-A0AAW2LMB8-F1
#
_entry.id   AF-A0AAW2LMB8-F1
#
_cell.length_a   1.000
_cell.length_b   1.000
_cell.length_c   1.000
_cell.angle_alpha   90.00
_cell.angle_beta   90.00
_cell.angle_gamma   90.00
#
_symmetry.space_group_name_H-M   'P 1'
#
loop_
_entity.id
_entity.type
_entity.pdbx_description
1 polymer ?
#
loop_
_entity_poly.entity_id
_entity_poly.type
_entity_poly.pdbx_seq_one_letter_code
_entity_poly.pdbx_strand_id
1 'polypeptide(L)'
;GFESVSDKELNLSRFVLLLDGEEELPKRTLEDICHWADIVIEKGRRKQPKNIIHLLNKFGNFSGVKEFDSSEVANLHYEELPSCWALPIVTLSCIAISLPNIANGKAAQLISNVSEGLFVVNLLENTFYVEEFKLIRNSARVSWSEVTLYRMWQGINLNKMSLKRKNFKNVLQELFRNARRTIVEFKRTSNAM
;
A
#
# COMPACT_ATOMS: atom_id res chain seq x y z
N GLY A 1 34.72 -13.42 36.75
CA GLY A 1 33.94 -12.25 37.18
C GLY A 1 33.27 -11.68 35.95
N PHE A 2 31.95 -11.55 35.97
CA PHE A 2 31.22 -10.85 34.92
C PHE A 2 31.33 -9.35 35.23
N GLU A 3 32.11 -8.62 34.44
CA GLU A 3 32.08 -7.17 34.45
C GLU A 3 30.73 -6.71 33.91
N SER A 4 29.93 -6.12 34.80
CA SER A 4 28.70 -5.42 34.47
C SER A 4 29.05 -4.24 33.56
N VAL A 5 28.60 -4.29 32.31
CA VAL A 5 28.56 -3.11 31.44
C VAL A 5 27.65 -2.10 32.14
N SER A 6 28.27 -1.12 32.79
CA SER A 6 27.64 0.06 33.34
C SER A 6 26.78 0.69 32.25
N ASP A 7 25.47 0.66 32.46
CA ASP A 7 24.48 1.38 31.66
C ASP A 7 24.80 2.88 31.80
N LYS A 8 25.61 3.42 30.87
CA LYS A 8 25.88 4.85 30.82
C LYS A 8 24.56 5.50 30.42
N GLU A 9 23.88 6.08 31.41
CA GLU A 9 22.66 6.85 31.24
C GLU A 9 22.85 7.81 30.05
N LEU A 10 22.17 7.51 28.94
CA LEU A 10 22.30 8.28 27.71
C LEU A 10 21.76 9.68 28.00
N ASN A 11 22.62 10.70 27.99
CA ASN A 11 22.14 12.07 28.07
C ASN A 11 21.37 12.40 26.77
N LEU A 12 20.04 12.43 26.83
CA LEU A 12 19.17 12.65 25.68
C LEU A 12 18.94 14.15 25.40
N SER A 13 19.30 15.05 26.32
CA SER A 13 19.11 16.50 26.11
C SER A 13 19.89 17.03 24.90
N ARG A 14 21.00 16.37 24.54
CA ARG A 14 21.81 16.70 23.35
C ARG A 14 21.10 16.48 22.02
N PHE A 15 19.97 15.77 22.00
CA PHE A 15 19.16 15.55 20.79
C PHE A 15 17.98 16.53 20.70
N VAL A 16 17.81 17.41 21.69
CA VAL A 16 16.81 18.49 21.66
C VAL A 16 17.35 19.60 20.76
N LEU A 17 16.59 19.93 19.71
CA LEU A 17 16.87 21.07 18.86
C LEU A 17 16.07 22.27 19.40
N LEU A 18 16.77 23.29 19.88
CA LEU A 18 16.20 24.55 20.36
C LEU A 18 16.43 25.63 19.31
N LEU A 19 15.43 26.48 19.08
CA LEU A 19 15.56 27.69 18.26
C LEU A 19 16.18 28.83 19.09
N ASP A 20 16.73 29.85 18.41
CA ASP A 20 17.34 31.00 19.08
C ASP A 20 16.33 31.70 20.01
N GLY A 21 16.67 31.78 21.30
CA GLY A 21 15.83 32.39 22.33
C GLY A 21 14.84 31.45 23.01
N GLU A 22 14.80 30.15 22.65
CA GLU A 22 13.99 29.16 23.36
C GLU A 22 14.67 28.70 24.66
N GLU A 23 13.88 28.52 25.72
CA GLU A 23 14.34 27.96 26.98
C GLU A 23 14.63 26.45 26.86
N GLU A 24 15.51 25.93 27.72
CA GLU A 24 15.80 24.49 27.75
C GLU A 24 14.54 23.65 28.02
N LEU A 25 14.38 22.56 27.28
CA LEU A 25 13.26 21.62 27.48
C LEU A 25 13.33 21.02 28.89
N PRO A 26 12.28 21.13 29.72
CA PRO A 26 12.30 20.58 31.08
C PRO A 26 12.58 19.07 31.08
N LYS A 27 13.45 18.62 32.00
CA LYS A 27 13.85 17.20 32.10
C LYS A 27 12.65 16.25 32.15
N ARG A 28 11.62 16.59 32.93
CA ARG A 28 10.39 15.80 33.04
C ARG A 28 9.66 15.65 31.71
N THR A 29 9.59 16.71 30.91
CA THR A 29 8.99 16.67 29.58
C THR A 29 9.76 15.74 28.65
N LEU A 30 11.10 15.77 28.72
CA LEU A 30 11.94 14.84 27.95
C LEU A 30 11.73 13.38 28.40
N GLU A 31 11.68 13.12 29.70
CA GLU A 31 11.38 11.79 30.27
C GLU A 31 10.01 11.27 29.79
N ASP A 32 8.98 12.11 29.80
CA ASP A 32 7.64 11.75 29.32
C ASP A 32 7.65 11.43 27.83
N ILE A 33 8.32 12.24 26.99
CA ILE A 33 8.47 11.98 25.55
C ILE A 33 9.15 10.63 25.32
N CYS A 34 10.24 10.35 26.03
CA CYS A 34 10.95 9.08 25.92
C CYS A 34 10.07 7.90 26.33
N HIS A 35 9.33 8.02 27.43
CA HIS A 35 8.37 7.01 27.86
C HIS A 35 7.32 6.70 26.80
N TRP A 36 6.73 7.73 26.18
CA TRP A 36 5.77 7.56 25.10
C TRP A 36 6.41 6.95 23.84
N ALA A 37 7.64 7.34 23.51
CA ALA A 37 8.39 6.77 22.41
C ALA A 37 8.63 5.26 22.62
N ASP A 38 9.05 4.85 23.82
CA ASP A 38 9.25 3.45 24.18
C ASP A 38 7.95 2.64 24.05
N ILE A 39 6.83 3.18 24.52
CA ILE A 39 5.51 2.55 24.35
C ILE A 39 5.17 2.35 22.87
N VAL A 40 5.41 3.35 22.03
CA VAL A 40 5.12 3.27 20.59
C VAL A 40 6.06 2.29 19.89
N ILE A 41 7.35 2.28 20.24
CA ILE A 41 8.35 1.32 19.74
C ILE A 41 7.93 -0.11 20.09
N GLU A 42 7.54 -0.36 21.35
CA GLU A 42 7.07 -1.67 21.80
C GLU A 42 5.79 -2.10 21.08
N LYS A 43 4.84 -1.19 20.87
CA LYS A 43 3.66 -1.46 20.04
C LYS A 43 4.05 -1.81 18.61
N GLY A 44 5.01 -1.10 18.02
CA GLY A 44 5.55 -1.37 16.69
C GLY A 44 6.22 -2.75 16.60
N ARG A 45 7.05 -3.12 17.58
CA ARG A 45 7.69 -4.44 17.68
C ARG A 45 6.65 -5.56 17.74
N ARG A 46 5.59 -5.40 18.55
CA ARG A 46 4.51 -6.39 18.68
C ARG A 46 3.64 -6.50 17.43
N LYS A 47 3.44 -5.40 16.70
CA LYS A 47 2.60 -5.32 15.50
C LYS A 47 3.40 -5.29 14.20
N GLN A 48 4.58 -5.92 14.17
CA GLN A 48 5.38 -5.97 12.96
C GLN A 48 4.58 -6.57 11.78
N PRO A 49 4.64 -5.96 10.59
CA PRO A 49 3.92 -6.44 9.43
C PRO A 49 4.73 -7.58 8.77
N LYS A 50 4.55 -8.79 9.32
CA LYS A 50 5.35 -9.98 8.95
C LYS A 50 5.12 -10.41 7.50
N ASN A 51 3.91 -10.26 6.97
CA ASN A 51 3.56 -10.73 5.64
C ASN A 51 4.21 -9.85 4.56
N ILE A 52 4.18 -8.52 4.71
CA ILE A 52 4.87 -7.63 3.77
C ILE A 52 6.39 -7.76 3.87
N ILE A 53 6.97 -7.89 5.07
CA ILE A 53 8.41 -8.12 5.25
C ILE A 53 8.83 -9.42 4.53
N HIS A 54 8.07 -10.50 4.73
CA HIS A 54 8.31 -11.77 4.03
C HIS A 54 8.19 -11.64 2.52
N LEU A 55 7.22 -10.87 2.02
CA LEU A 55 7.08 -10.61 0.60
C LEU A 55 8.29 -9.84 0.04
N LEU A 56 8.72 -8.77 0.70
CA LEU A 56 9.84 -7.94 0.27
C LEU A 56 11.16 -8.73 0.24
N ASN A 57 11.38 -9.62 1.21
CA ASN A 57 12.55 -10.49 1.26
C ASN A 57 12.66 -11.47 0.07
N LYS A 58 11.59 -11.68 -0.70
CA LYS A 58 11.60 -12.54 -1.89
C LYS A 58 12.01 -11.82 -3.16
N PHE A 59 12.06 -10.49 -3.17
CA PHE A 59 12.38 -9.71 -4.35
C PHE A 59 13.81 -9.17 -4.26
N GLY A 60 14.58 -9.38 -5.33
CA GLY A 60 15.99 -8.97 -5.39
C GLY A 60 16.23 -7.58 -5.96
N ASN A 61 15.22 -6.94 -6.55
CA ASN A 61 15.32 -5.59 -7.12
C ASN A 61 13.93 -4.96 -7.31
N PHE A 62 13.93 -3.69 -7.74
CA PHE A 62 12.74 -2.90 -8.02
C PHE A 62 12.64 -2.47 -9.49
N SER A 63 13.25 -3.21 -10.43
CA SER A 63 13.26 -2.81 -11.85
C SER A 63 11.85 -2.70 -12.43
N GLY A 64 10.93 -3.55 -11.98
CA GLY A 64 9.52 -3.50 -12.39
C GLY A 64 8.79 -2.21 -12.01
N VAL A 65 9.27 -1.47 -10.99
CA VAL A 65 8.70 -0.14 -10.66
C VAL A 65 9.04 0.87 -11.75
N LYS A 66 10.28 0.83 -12.26
CA LYS A 66 10.70 1.68 -13.39
C LYS A 66 9.95 1.33 -14.67
N GLU A 67 9.71 0.05 -14.92
CA GLU A 67 8.91 -0.39 -16.07
C GLU A 67 7.43 0.03 -15.95
N PHE A 68 6.89 0.03 -14.74
CA PHE A 68 5.53 0.50 -14.48
C PHE A 68 5.38 2.02 -14.67
N ASP A 69 6.38 2.80 -14.23
CA ASP A 69 6.42 4.27 -14.35
C ASP A 69 6.86 4.75 -15.76
N SER A 70 6.66 3.90 -16.77
CA SER A 70 7.00 4.18 -18.16
C SER A 70 5.96 5.09 -18.83
N SER A 71 6.42 6.12 -19.54
CA SER A 71 5.60 6.96 -20.42
C SER A 71 5.33 6.35 -21.80
N GLU A 72 5.83 5.14 -22.06
CA GLU A 72 5.67 4.45 -23.35
C GLU A 72 4.23 3.93 -23.56
N VAL A 73 3.43 3.83 -22.50
CA VAL A 73 2.03 3.42 -22.58
C VAL A 73 1.15 4.68 -22.65
N ALA A 74 0.48 4.87 -23.79
CA ALA A 74 -0.43 5.99 -23.98
C ALA A 74 -1.56 5.97 -22.93
N ASN A 75 -1.72 7.09 -22.22
CA ASN A 75 -2.82 7.26 -21.28
C ASN A 75 -4.17 7.16 -22.01
N LEU A 76 -5.08 6.39 -21.44
CA LEU A 76 -6.42 6.24 -22.03
C LEU A 76 -7.18 7.57 -22.04
N HIS A 77 -7.14 8.34 -20.93
CA HIS A 77 -8.00 9.52 -20.75
C HIS A 77 -7.46 10.66 -19.87
N TYR A 78 -6.31 10.51 -19.20
CA TYR A 78 -5.74 11.54 -18.34
C TYR A 78 -4.37 11.97 -18.87
N GLU A 79 -4.09 13.27 -18.88
CA GLU A 79 -2.75 13.79 -19.23
C GLU A 79 -1.72 13.40 -18.16
N GLU A 80 -2.13 13.38 -16.88
CA GLU A 80 -1.29 12.95 -15.75
C GLU A 80 -2.08 12.02 -14.82
N LEU A 81 -1.50 10.88 -14.45
CA LEU A 81 -2.10 9.96 -13.51
C LEU A 81 -2.01 10.56 -12.09
N PRO A 82 -3.13 10.67 -11.35
CA PRO A 82 -3.12 11.23 -10.01
C PRO A 82 -2.22 10.42 -9.08
N SER A 83 -1.50 11.08 -8.17
CA SER A 83 -0.54 10.44 -7.26
C SER A 83 -1.26 9.58 -6.21
N CYS A 84 -1.64 8.37 -6.60
CA CYS A 84 -2.23 7.36 -5.74
C CYS A 84 -1.44 6.07 -5.96
N TRP A 85 -0.58 5.72 -5.01
CA TRP A 85 0.20 4.48 -5.01
C TRP A 85 -0.67 3.26 -4.68
N ALA A 86 -1.75 3.45 -3.92
CA ALA A 86 -2.67 2.37 -3.58
C ALA A 86 -3.35 1.79 -4.84
N LEU A 87 -3.71 2.63 -5.81
CA LEU A 87 -4.47 2.21 -6.99
C LEU A 87 -3.68 1.24 -7.91
N PRO A 88 -2.42 1.52 -8.29
CA PRO A 88 -1.54 0.56 -8.98
C PRO A 88 -1.39 -0.76 -8.23
N ILE A 89 -1.14 -0.71 -6.92
CA ILE A 89 -0.92 -1.90 -6.08
C ILE A 89 -2.16 -2.79 -6.09
N VAL A 90 -3.35 -2.21 -5.88
CA VAL A 90 -4.63 -2.93 -5.91
C VAL A 90 -4.83 -3.56 -7.29
N THR A 91 -4.63 -2.78 -8.36
CA THR A 91 -4.86 -3.24 -9.74
C THR A 91 -3.95 -4.41 -10.12
N LEU A 92 -2.64 -4.28 -9.88
CA LEU A 92 -1.67 -5.34 -10.16
C LEU A 92 -1.95 -6.60 -9.33
N SER A 93 -2.38 -6.43 -8.08
CA SER A 93 -2.77 -7.55 -7.22
C SER A 93 -4.02 -8.26 -7.75
N CYS A 94 -5.04 -7.53 -8.19
CA CYS A 94 -6.23 -8.11 -8.84
C CYS A 94 -5.87 -8.91 -10.09
N ILE A 95 -4.97 -8.38 -10.92
CA ILE A 95 -4.46 -9.08 -12.10
C ILE A 95 -3.78 -10.38 -11.66
N ALA A 96 -2.83 -10.31 -10.73
CA ALA A 96 -2.09 -11.47 -10.25
C ALA A 96 -2.99 -12.56 -9.66
N ILE A 97 -4.02 -12.18 -8.89
CA ILE A 97 -5.02 -13.11 -8.32
C ILE A 97 -5.88 -13.76 -9.41
N SER A 98 -6.14 -13.05 -10.50
CA SER A 98 -6.98 -13.53 -11.61
C SER A 98 -6.25 -14.46 -12.58
N LEU A 99 -4.92 -14.52 -12.51
CA LEU A 99 -4.13 -15.35 -13.42
C LEU A 99 -4.45 -16.85 -13.22
N PRO A 100 -4.49 -17.63 -14.32
CA PRO A 100 -4.71 -19.06 -14.26
C PRO A 100 -3.53 -19.75 -13.56
N ASN A 101 -3.76 -20.98 -13.07
CA ASN A 101 -2.73 -21.85 -12.47
C ASN A 101 -2.04 -21.28 -11.22
N ILE A 102 -2.57 -20.22 -10.62
CA ILE A 102 -2.15 -19.76 -9.29
C ILE A 102 -2.90 -20.58 -8.23
N ALA A 103 -2.17 -21.28 -7.38
CA ALA A 103 -2.76 -22.01 -6.26
C ALA A 103 -3.51 -21.04 -5.32
N ASN A 104 -4.70 -21.41 -4.87
CA ASN A 104 -5.52 -20.58 -3.97
C ASN A 104 -4.76 -20.12 -2.71
N GLY A 105 -3.88 -20.96 -2.15
CA GLY A 105 -3.03 -20.59 -1.02
C GLY A 105 -2.04 -19.46 -1.35
N LYS A 106 -1.48 -19.45 -2.58
CA LYS A 106 -0.59 -18.36 -3.04
C LYS A 106 -1.37 -17.06 -3.24
N ALA A 107 -2.59 -17.14 -3.78
CA ALA A 107 -3.46 -15.97 -3.93
C ALA A 107 -3.87 -15.39 -2.57
N ALA A 108 -4.24 -16.25 -1.60
CA ALA A 108 -4.54 -15.83 -0.24
C ALA A 108 -3.33 -15.21 0.48
N GLN A 109 -2.13 -15.78 0.27
CA GLN A 109 -0.89 -15.21 0.79
C GLN A 109 -0.60 -13.85 0.19
N LEU A 110 -0.74 -13.69 -1.13
CA LEU A 110 -0.56 -12.39 -1.79
C LEU A 110 -1.50 -11.33 -1.21
N ILE A 111 -2.77 -11.69 -0.99
CA ILE A 111 -3.76 -10.77 -0.39
C ILE A 111 -3.37 -10.38 1.03
N SER A 112 -2.86 -11.31 1.83
CA SER A 112 -2.39 -11.01 3.19
C SER A 112 -1.19 -10.06 3.16
N ASN A 113 -0.20 -10.34 2.29
CA ASN A 113 0.98 -9.50 2.13
C ASN A 113 0.63 -8.08 1.65
N VAL A 114 -0.22 -7.97 0.62
CA VAL A 114 -0.63 -6.69 0.04
C VAL A 114 -1.51 -5.91 1.01
N SER A 115 -2.34 -6.57 1.83
CA SER A 115 -3.15 -5.88 2.84
C SER A 115 -2.29 -5.16 3.88
N GLU A 116 -1.22 -5.78 4.35
CA GLU A 116 -0.25 -5.12 5.23
C GLU A 116 0.51 -4.00 4.51
N GLY A 117 0.93 -4.22 3.27
CA GLY A 117 1.60 -3.18 2.47
C GLY A 117 0.71 -1.96 2.22
N LEU A 118 -0.57 -2.17 1.90
CA LEU A 118 -1.54 -1.09 1.70
C LEU A 118 -1.81 -0.30 2.97
N PHE A 119 -1.72 -0.92 4.16
CA PHE A 119 -1.79 -0.16 5.40
C PHE A 119 -0.68 0.91 5.48
N VAL A 120 0.57 0.52 5.14
CA VAL A 120 1.72 1.44 5.11
C VAL A 120 1.54 2.51 4.02
N VAL A 121 1.12 2.11 2.82
CA VAL A 121 0.88 3.06 1.71
C VAL A 121 -0.19 4.07 2.09
N ASN A 122 -1.32 3.62 2.66
CA ASN A 122 -2.39 4.51 3.10
C ASN A 122 -1.90 5.50 4.18
N LEU A 123 -1.02 5.08 5.09
CA LEU A 123 -0.44 5.96 6.09
C LEU A 123 0.38 7.07 5.42
N LEU A 124 1.30 6.70 4.53
CA LEU A 124 2.13 7.66 3.79
C LEU A 124 1.27 8.60 2.94
N GLU A 125 0.31 8.04 2.22
CA GLU A 125 -0.60 8.82 1.37
C GLU A 125 -1.42 9.85 2.15
N ASN A 126 -1.84 9.51 3.37
CA ASN A 126 -2.57 10.44 4.24
C ASN A 126 -1.65 11.49 4.89
N THR A 127 -0.35 11.23 5.01
CA THR A 127 0.62 12.17 5.58
C THR A 127 1.16 13.16 4.55
N PHE A 128 1.44 12.72 3.32
CA PHE A 128 2.19 13.51 2.35
C PHE A 128 1.35 14.21 1.26
N TYR A 129 0.06 13.87 1.10
CA TYR A 129 -0.69 14.28 -0.09
C TYR A 129 -1.92 15.14 0.18
N VAL A 130 -2.20 16.01 -0.79
CA VAL A 130 -3.32 16.96 -0.83
C VAL A 130 -4.68 16.24 -0.81
N GLU A 131 -5.70 16.92 -0.29
CA GLU A 131 -7.10 16.47 -0.21
C GLU A 131 -7.71 16.13 -1.58
N GLU A 132 -7.21 16.69 -2.68
CA GLU A 132 -7.71 16.48 -4.05
C GLU A 132 -7.74 15.00 -4.48
N PHE A 133 -6.78 14.19 -4.01
CA PHE A 133 -6.71 12.76 -4.37
C PHE A 133 -7.48 11.84 -3.43
N LYS A 134 -8.18 12.37 -2.42
CA LYS A 134 -8.88 11.59 -1.40
C LYS A 134 -9.95 10.67 -1.97
N LEU A 135 -10.68 11.12 -2.99
CA LEU A 135 -11.70 10.30 -3.66
C LEU A 135 -11.09 9.06 -4.33
N ILE A 136 -9.92 9.23 -4.96
CA ILE A 136 -9.22 8.16 -5.67
C ILE A 136 -8.65 7.16 -4.68
N ARG A 137 -8.03 7.64 -3.59
CA ARG A 137 -7.56 6.79 -2.48
C ARG A 137 -8.70 6.00 -1.85
N ASN A 138 -9.82 6.66 -1.56
CA ASN A 138 -11.00 5.98 -1.03
C ASN A 138 -11.51 4.91 -2.00
N SER A 139 -11.54 5.20 -3.29
CA SER A 139 -11.94 4.23 -4.32
C SER A 139 -11.01 3.01 -4.37
N ALA A 140 -9.69 3.22 -4.24
CA ALA A 140 -8.72 2.13 -4.15
C ALA A 140 -8.92 1.29 -2.88
N ARG A 141 -9.19 1.93 -1.73
CA ARG A 141 -9.47 1.25 -0.45
C ARG A 141 -10.76 0.43 -0.49
N VAL A 142 -11.82 0.98 -1.06
CA VAL A 142 -13.10 0.26 -1.27
C VAL A 142 -12.87 -0.93 -2.20
N SER A 143 -12.18 -0.71 -3.33
CA SER A 143 -11.82 -1.77 -4.27
C SER A 143 -11.03 -2.89 -3.59
N TRP A 144 -10.05 -2.56 -2.74
CA TRP A 144 -9.29 -3.58 -2.00
C TRP A 144 -10.15 -4.34 -0.99
N SER A 145 -11.12 -3.67 -0.37
CA SER A 145 -12.06 -4.30 0.57
C SER A 145 -12.92 -5.35 -0.16
N GLU A 146 -13.36 -5.07 -1.39
CA GLU A 146 -14.06 -6.07 -2.21
C GLU A 146 -13.19 -7.28 -2.55
N VAL A 147 -11.90 -7.06 -2.83
CA VAL A 147 -10.95 -8.14 -3.14
C VAL A 147 -10.70 -9.03 -1.93
N THR A 148 -10.47 -8.41 -0.76
CA THR A 148 -10.16 -9.11 0.48
C THR A 148 -11.36 -9.90 1.00
N LEU A 149 -12.56 -9.33 0.96
CA LEU A 149 -13.79 -9.94 1.49
C LEU A 149 -14.44 -10.91 0.51
N TYR A 150 -14.55 -10.53 -0.77
CA TYR A 150 -15.38 -11.24 -1.75
C TYR A 150 -14.60 -11.82 -2.92
N ARG A 151 -13.29 -11.58 -3.01
CA ARG A 151 -12.46 -11.90 -4.20
C ARG A 151 -13.06 -11.27 -5.45
N MET A 152 -13.56 -10.05 -5.31
CA MET A 152 -14.17 -9.28 -6.37
C MET A 152 -13.40 -8.00 -6.67
N TRP A 153 -13.46 -7.55 -7.91
CA TRP A 153 -12.94 -6.26 -8.34
C TRP A 153 -13.84 -5.70 -9.43
N GLN A 154 -14.46 -4.54 -9.20
CA GLN A 154 -15.38 -3.90 -10.16
C GLN A 154 -16.50 -4.85 -10.63
N GLY A 155 -17.09 -5.61 -9.70
CA GLY A 155 -18.13 -6.61 -10.00
C GLY A 155 -17.62 -7.91 -10.64
N ILE A 156 -16.31 -8.05 -10.87
CA ILE A 156 -15.70 -9.25 -11.46
C ILE A 156 -15.25 -10.20 -10.36
N ASN A 157 -15.66 -11.47 -10.42
CA ASN A 157 -15.14 -12.50 -9.53
C ASN A 157 -13.78 -13.03 -10.04
N LEU A 158 -12.71 -12.73 -9.31
CA LEU A 158 -11.32 -13.03 -9.71
C LEU A 158 -11.06 -14.55 -9.73
N ASN A 159 -11.65 -15.30 -8.81
CA ASN A 159 -11.52 -16.77 -8.77
C ASN A 159 -12.22 -17.42 -9.96
N LYS A 160 -13.40 -16.93 -10.35
CA LYS A 160 -14.08 -17.43 -11.57
C LYS A 160 -13.24 -17.16 -12.80
N MET A 161 -12.52 -16.03 -12.86
CA MET A 161 -11.60 -15.75 -13.97
C MET A 161 -10.43 -16.73 -14.02
N SER A 162 -9.77 -16.99 -12.89
CA SER A 162 -8.62 -17.91 -12.84
C SER A 162 -8.99 -19.36 -13.19
N LEU A 163 -10.22 -19.78 -12.85
CA LEU A 163 -10.72 -21.14 -13.13
C LEU A 163 -11.13 -21.40 -14.58
N LYS A 164 -11.36 -20.36 -15.41
CA LYS A 164 -11.86 -20.52 -16.80
C LYS A 164 -10.89 -21.23 -17.77
N ARG A 165 -9.79 -21.83 -17.31
CA ARG A 165 -8.70 -22.45 -18.12
C ARG A 165 -8.25 -21.58 -19.30
N LYS A 166 -8.28 -20.26 -19.11
CA LYS A 166 -7.80 -19.27 -20.08
C LYS A 166 -6.30 -19.10 -19.88
N ASN A 167 -5.55 -18.82 -20.96
CA ASN A 167 -4.16 -18.40 -20.82
C ASN A 167 -4.09 -16.98 -20.21
N PHE A 168 -2.90 -16.55 -19.76
CA PHE A 168 -2.71 -15.25 -19.12
C PHE A 168 -3.19 -14.08 -20.00
N LYS A 169 -2.93 -14.15 -21.32
CA LYS A 169 -3.31 -13.11 -22.29
C LYS A 169 -4.83 -12.92 -22.34
N ASN A 170 -5.57 -14.01 -22.33
CA ASN A 170 -7.03 -13.98 -22.35
C ASN A 170 -7.62 -13.37 -21.06
N VAL A 171 -7.01 -13.65 -19.89
CA VAL A 171 -7.42 -13.02 -18.62
C VAL A 171 -7.17 -11.51 -18.66
N LEU A 172 -5.97 -11.09 -19.09
CA LEU A 172 -5.64 -9.67 -19.23
C LEU A 172 -6.59 -8.94 -20.17
N GLN A 173 -6.91 -9.56 -21.33
CA GLN A 173 -7.87 -8.99 -22.27
C GLN A 173 -9.29 -8.88 -21.70
N GLU A 174 -9.75 -9.85 -20.91
CA GLU A 174 -11.07 -9.80 -20.27
C GLU A 174 -11.12 -8.70 -19.20
N LEU A 175 -10.09 -8.58 -18.35
CA LEU A 175 -9.96 -7.51 -17.37
C LEU A 175 -9.92 -6.13 -18.06
N PHE A 176 -9.09 -5.98 -19.10
CA PHE A 176 -8.99 -4.73 -19.86
C PHE A 176 -10.32 -4.36 -20.52
N ARG A 177 -11.01 -5.32 -21.15
CA ARG A 177 -12.32 -5.09 -21.78
C ARG A 177 -13.37 -4.65 -20.77
N ASN A 178 -13.37 -5.24 -19.57
CA ASN A 178 -14.30 -4.87 -18.52
C ASN A 178 -14.00 -3.46 -17.98
N ALA A 179 -12.73 -3.16 -17.66
CA ALA A 179 -12.33 -1.81 -17.22
C ALA A 179 -12.69 -0.74 -18.26
N ARG A 180 -12.44 -1.02 -19.56
CA ARG A 180 -12.83 -0.12 -20.65
C ARG A 180 -14.34 0.06 -20.74
N ARG A 181 -15.14 -0.99 -20.52
CA ARG A 181 -16.61 -0.90 -20.50
C ARG A 181 -17.09 0.06 -19.41
N THR A 182 -16.56 -0.08 -18.20
CA THR A 182 -16.90 0.79 -17.06
C THR A 182 -16.66 2.26 -17.38
N ILE A 183 -15.54 2.58 -18.04
CA ILE A 183 -15.22 3.96 -18.46
C ILE A 183 -16.23 4.47 -19.51
N VAL A 184 -16.56 3.65 -20.50
CA VAL A 184 -17.53 4.02 -21.56
C VAL A 184 -18.92 4.26 -20.97
N GLU A 185 -19.37 3.39 -20.07
CA GLU A 185 -20.66 3.53 -19.38
C GLU A 185 -20.70 4.80 -18.53
N PHE A 186 -19.65 5.06 -17.74
CA PHE A 186 -19.52 6.28 -16.95
C PHE A 186 -19.64 7.54 -17.82
N LYS A 187 -18.93 7.59 -18.94
CA LYS A 187 -19.01 8.74 -19.87
C LYS A 187 -20.41 8.92 -20.45
N ARG A 188 -21.09 7.82 -20.79
CA ARG A 188 -22.45 7.89 -21.33
C ARG A 188 -23.42 8.47 -20.30
N THR A 189 -23.29 8.10 -19.04
CA THR A 189 -24.11 8.65 -17.95
C THR A 189 -23.77 10.11 -17.64
N SER A 190 -22.49 10.49 -17.67
CA SER A 190 -22.08 11.88 -17.40
C SER A 190 -22.46 12.85 -18.53
N ASN A 191 -22.52 12.40 -19.78
CA ASN A 191 -22.98 13.21 -20.91
C ASN A 191 -24.51 13.30 -21.01
N ALA A 192 -25.25 12.51 -20.23
CA ALA A 192 -26.71 12.49 -20.19
C ALA A 192 -27.30 13.25 -18.99
N MET A 193 -26.45 13.73 -18.08
CA MET A 193 -26.78 14.69 -17.01
C MET A 193 -26.41 16.10 -17.46
#